data_AF-A0A838K278-F1
#
_entry.id   AF-A0A838K278-F1
#
_cell.length_a   1.000
_cell.length_b   1.000
_cell.length_c   1.000
_cell.angle_alpha   90.00
_cell.angle_beta   90.00
_cell.angle_gamma   90.00
#
_symmetry.space_group_name_H-M   'P 1'
#
loop_
_entity.id
_entity.type
_entity.pdbx_description
1 polymer ?
#
loop_
_entity_poly.entity_id
_entity_poly.type
_entity_poly.pdbx_seq_one_letter_code
_entity_poly.pdbx_strand_id
1 'polypeptide(L)'
;MHAYYGTDARLYQLLAGALLGSALRGRTDSQRRPAAAALATLVALPCLLVLGSGLLSLSPSVRGIAATGASVLLIGGLVGNDRTPIARLLSRPVPVFLGRVSYGTYLWHWPVILVLETVLVVDAPVVAVAAAVLSTALAALSYEVLELPIRRSAGLSRFTWQTAVVGLAASVLVAVTVVPLTLAAQRRPVLAAAAAGTMAPRAVVATSGRSARLPDDVDWEAVGDDVGAQRWCPPEEVAGCLVRRGSGPHVLVVGDSQAQMLAGMFTAMAEDHDLTLSFNILAGCMWQEALLNTEASIDSQERCTKARVGWYERALPRLDPDVVVLVGRPRDDVRTWTGVVQRRDGRDQPLAQAMLEATRETLATIDALGPRSLLVERMVMPETFDPADCLATTGKAADCAVPVPTDVAPSDGYYLTAAAESPRVFTANLNPAFCPGAPVCSPVVDGEVV
;
A
#
# COMPACT_ATOMS: atom_id res chain seq x y z
N MET A 1 -4.40 10.79 -4.66
CA MET A 1 -4.36 11.07 -3.21
C MET A 1 -4.90 12.45 -2.81
N HIS A 2 -4.67 13.54 -3.58
CA HIS A 2 -5.14 14.90 -3.22
C HIS A 2 -6.65 14.99 -2.92
N ALA A 3 -7.50 14.32 -3.72
CA ALA A 3 -8.95 14.33 -3.51
C ALA A 3 -9.41 13.71 -2.17
N TYR A 4 -8.59 12.87 -1.53
CA TYR A 4 -8.94 12.21 -0.27
C TYR A 4 -8.29 12.87 0.95
N TYR A 5 -7.02 13.28 0.84
CA TYR A 5 -6.21 13.82 1.94
C TYR A 5 -5.93 15.34 1.87
N GLY A 6 -6.27 15.99 0.75
CA GLY A 6 -6.12 17.43 0.58
C GLY A 6 -7.09 18.18 1.50
N THR A 7 -6.56 19.07 2.33
CA THR A 7 -7.38 19.96 3.17
C THR A 7 -8.27 20.86 2.30
N ASP A 8 -7.77 21.30 1.16
CA ASP A 8 -8.49 22.01 0.10
C ASP A 8 -9.67 21.20 -0.46
N ALA A 9 -9.46 19.90 -0.71
CA ALA A 9 -10.47 18.99 -1.23
C ALA A 9 -11.59 18.66 -0.22
N ARG A 10 -11.41 18.94 1.07
CA ARG A 10 -12.41 18.69 2.14
C ARG A 10 -12.99 19.97 2.76
N LEU A 11 -12.43 21.13 2.42
CA LEU A 11 -12.82 22.44 2.96
C LEU A 11 -14.33 22.72 2.81
N TYR A 12 -14.94 22.23 1.73
CA TYR A 12 -16.37 22.42 1.45
C TYR A 12 -17.28 21.90 2.57
N GLN A 13 -16.88 20.86 3.32
CA GLN A 13 -17.68 20.29 4.40
C GLN A 13 -17.76 21.24 5.60
N LEU A 14 -16.61 21.83 5.96
CA LEU A 14 -16.52 22.83 7.04
C LEU A 14 -17.26 24.11 6.67
N LEU A 15 -17.09 24.57 5.42
CA LEU A 15 -17.81 25.75 4.90
C LEU A 15 -19.33 25.53 4.90
N ALA A 16 -19.81 24.35 4.48
CA ALA A 16 -21.23 24.02 4.53
C ALA A 16 -21.80 24.08 5.96
N GLY A 17 -21.04 23.57 6.94
CA GLY A 17 -21.41 23.69 8.36
C GLY A 17 -21.43 25.14 8.87
N ALA A 18 -20.42 25.95 8.51
CA ALA A 18 -20.34 27.36 8.89
C ALA A 18 -21.47 28.20 8.27
N LEU A 19 -21.79 27.95 7.00
CA LEU A 19 -22.91 28.57 6.30
C LEU A 19 -24.24 28.20 6.94
N LEU A 20 -24.46 26.91 7.25
CA LEU A 20 -25.65 26.47 7.96
C LEU A 20 -25.77 27.15 9.33
N GLY A 21 -24.70 27.15 10.13
CA GLY A 21 -24.67 27.82 11.43
C GLY A 21 -25.00 29.31 11.34
N SER A 22 -24.46 30.00 10.34
CA SER A 22 -24.73 31.42 10.08
C SER A 22 -26.18 31.66 9.65
N ALA A 23 -26.72 30.80 8.77
CA ALA A 23 -28.11 30.88 8.31
C ALA A 23 -29.14 30.55 9.40
N LEU A 24 -28.75 29.79 10.42
CA LEU A 24 -29.57 29.49 11.60
C LEU A 24 -29.46 30.58 12.67
N ARG A 25 -28.37 31.36 12.69
CA ARG A 25 -28.10 32.43 13.65
C ARG A 25 -28.96 33.66 13.32
N GLY A 26 -30.15 33.72 13.92
CA GLY A 26 -31.11 34.82 13.73
C GLY A 26 -32.53 34.39 13.35
N ARG A 27 -32.78 33.09 13.20
CA ARG A 27 -34.15 32.58 12.98
C ARG A 27 -34.98 32.68 14.25
N THR A 28 -36.12 33.37 14.17
CA THR A 28 -37.15 33.41 15.21
C THR A 28 -37.99 32.14 15.18
N ASP A 29 -38.62 31.80 16.31
CA ASP A 29 -39.45 30.58 16.46
C ASP A 29 -40.60 30.52 15.43
N SER A 30 -41.09 31.68 14.97
CA SER A 30 -42.15 31.80 13.95
C SER A 30 -41.71 31.43 12.52
N GLN A 31 -40.40 31.35 12.24
CA GLN A 31 -39.87 30.99 10.92
C GLN A 31 -39.57 29.48 10.80
N ARG A 32 -39.82 28.69 11.86
CA ARG A 32 -39.62 27.25 11.86
C ARG A 32 -40.78 26.57 11.15
N ARG A 33 -40.47 25.73 10.14
CA ARG A 33 -41.45 24.89 9.43
C ARG A 33 -41.37 23.45 9.98
N PRO A 34 -42.13 23.09 11.03
CA PRO A 34 -41.92 21.85 11.78
C PRO A 34 -42.16 20.59 10.94
N ALA A 35 -43.07 20.63 9.97
CA ALA A 35 -43.33 19.51 9.05
C ALA A 35 -42.17 19.27 8.08
N ALA A 36 -41.62 20.34 7.49
CA ALA A 36 -40.46 20.25 6.60
C ALA A 36 -39.22 19.79 7.37
N ALA A 37 -39.03 20.27 8.61
CA ALA A 37 -37.96 19.84 9.49
C ALA A 37 -38.09 18.36 9.88
N ALA A 38 -39.30 17.88 10.19
CA ALA A 38 -39.54 16.47 10.49
C ALA A 38 -39.24 15.56 9.28
N LEU A 39 -39.70 15.94 8.09
CA LEU A 39 -39.39 15.22 6.85
C LEU A 39 -37.88 15.20 6.57
N ALA A 40 -37.20 16.35 6.76
CA ALA A 40 -35.76 16.44 6.59
C ALA A 40 -35.02 15.46 7.53
N THR A 41 -35.39 15.41 8.82
CA THR A 41 -34.78 14.44 9.76
C THR A 41 -35.08 12.98 9.38
N LEU A 42 -36.31 12.70 8.94
CA LEU A 42 -36.75 11.34 8.59
C LEU A 42 -36.03 10.80 7.36
N VAL A 43 -35.71 11.64 6.38
CA VAL A 43 -35.02 11.25 5.15
C VAL A 43 -33.50 11.29 5.32
N ALA A 44 -32.97 12.30 5.99
CA ALA A 44 -31.53 12.52 6.06
C ALA A 44 -30.80 11.47 6.91
N LEU A 45 -31.41 11.00 8.01
CA LEU A 45 -30.77 10.01 8.88
C LEU A 45 -30.60 8.64 8.18
N PRO A 46 -31.64 8.02 7.58
CA PRO A 46 -31.45 6.79 6.78
C PRO A 46 -30.49 6.98 5.62
N CYS A 47 -30.53 8.14 4.95
CA CYS A 47 -29.60 8.45 3.87
C CYS A 47 -28.14 8.41 4.35
N LEU A 48 -27.83 9.01 5.50
CA LEU A 48 -26.50 8.94 6.10
C LEU A 48 -26.09 7.51 6.46
N LEU A 49 -27.00 6.72 7.01
CA LEU A 49 -26.73 5.32 7.35
C LEU A 49 -26.42 4.48 6.10
N VAL A 50 -27.18 4.65 5.02
CA VAL A 50 -26.96 3.96 3.75
C VAL A 50 -25.66 4.40 3.07
N LEU A 51 -25.34 5.70 3.13
CA LEU A 51 -24.08 6.21 2.59
C LEU A 51 -22.86 5.69 3.37
N GLY A 52 -23.01 5.48 4.67
CA GLY A 52 -21.96 4.97 5.57
C GLY A 52 -21.81 3.44 5.57
N SER A 53 -22.81 2.67 5.16
CA SER A 53 -22.79 1.20 5.22
C SER A 53 -22.04 0.51 4.09
N GLY A 54 -21.60 1.26 3.07
CA GLY A 54 -20.94 0.68 1.89
C GLY A 54 -21.90 -0.03 0.92
N LEU A 55 -23.21 -0.09 1.21
CA LEU A 55 -24.21 -0.78 0.37
C LEU A 55 -24.35 -0.19 -1.04
N LEU A 56 -23.98 1.08 -1.23
CA LEU A 56 -23.98 1.74 -2.53
C LEU A 56 -22.55 1.85 -3.06
N SER A 57 -22.32 1.37 -4.28
CA SER A 57 -21.06 1.54 -5.01
C SER A 57 -20.97 2.96 -5.60
N LEU A 58 -20.65 3.93 -4.75
CA LEU A 58 -20.43 5.32 -5.12
C LEU A 58 -18.96 5.67 -5.02
N SER A 59 -18.48 6.50 -5.95
CA SER A 59 -17.12 7.07 -5.87
C SER A 59 -16.95 7.87 -4.56
N PRO A 60 -15.74 7.90 -3.97
CA PRO A 60 -15.50 8.57 -2.69
C PRO A 60 -15.92 10.04 -2.67
N SER A 61 -15.73 10.75 -3.79
CA SER A 61 -16.09 12.17 -3.95
C SER A 61 -17.61 12.37 -3.92
N VAL A 62 -18.36 11.56 -4.67
CA VAL A 62 -19.83 11.64 -4.72
C VAL A 62 -20.41 11.29 -3.35
N ARG A 63 -19.88 10.25 -2.70
CA ARG A 63 -20.29 9.85 -1.35
C ARG A 63 -20.05 10.99 -0.34
N GLY A 64 -18.90 11.66 -0.42
CA GLY A 64 -18.57 12.79 0.46
C GLY A 64 -19.53 13.98 0.30
N ILE A 65 -19.85 14.36 -0.94
CA ILE A 65 -20.81 15.43 -1.22
C ILE A 65 -22.20 15.06 -0.73
N ALA A 66 -22.67 13.85 -1.04
CA ALA A 66 -23.98 13.36 -0.61
C ALA A 66 -24.10 13.31 0.92
N ALA A 67 -23.07 12.80 1.60
CA ALA A 67 -23.02 12.74 3.06
C ALA A 67 -23.01 14.15 3.69
N THR A 68 -22.33 15.11 3.06
CA THR A 68 -22.32 16.51 3.51
C THR A 68 -23.71 17.13 3.39
N GLY A 69 -24.37 16.95 2.24
CA GLY A 69 -25.74 17.43 2.03
C GLY A 69 -26.73 16.80 3.02
N ALA A 70 -26.65 15.48 3.21
CA ALA A 70 -27.49 14.77 4.18
C ALA A 70 -27.21 15.23 5.63
N SER A 71 -25.95 15.51 5.99
CA SER A 71 -25.60 16.06 7.31
C SER A 71 -26.19 17.46 7.52
N VAL A 72 -26.07 18.35 6.53
CA VAL A 72 -26.66 19.70 6.58
C VAL A 72 -28.18 19.63 6.73
N LEU A 73 -28.84 18.77 5.97
CA LEU A 73 -30.29 18.55 6.06
C LEU A 73 -30.70 17.99 7.44
N LEU A 74 -29.96 17.02 7.96
CA LEU A 74 -30.23 16.44 9.27
C LEU A 74 -30.08 17.50 10.37
N ILE A 75 -28.96 18.22 10.41
CA ILE A 75 -28.70 19.26 11.43
C ILE A 75 -29.76 20.37 11.32
N GLY A 76 -30.06 20.83 10.11
CA GLY A 76 -31.10 21.84 9.88
C GLY A 76 -32.49 21.38 10.33
N GLY A 77 -32.84 20.11 10.07
CA GLY A 77 -34.09 19.50 10.53
C GLY A 77 -34.16 19.39 12.06
N LEU A 78 -33.08 18.96 12.71
CA LEU A 78 -33.00 18.85 14.17
C LEU A 78 -33.15 20.21 14.87
N VAL A 79 -32.54 21.26 14.34
CA VAL A 79 -32.68 22.63 14.88
C VAL A 79 -34.05 23.23 14.55
N GLY A 80 -34.63 22.87 13.41
CA GLY A 80 -35.94 23.36 12.98
C GLY A 80 -37.13 22.75 13.72
N ASN A 81 -36.98 21.57 14.32
CA ASN A 81 -38.00 20.90 15.11
C ASN A 81 -37.38 19.93 16.13
N ASP A 82 -37.16 20.43 17.35
CA ASP A 82 -36.62 19.69 18.49
C ASP A 82 -37.59 18.65 19.07
N ARG A 83 -38.87 18.67 18.67
CA ARG A 83 -39.91 17.76 19.18
C ARG A 83 -40.00 16.44 18.43
N THR A 84 -39.24 16.25 17.34
CA THR A 84 -39.26 15.01 16.57
C THR A 84 -38.73 13.82 17.39
N PRO A 85 -39.20 12.58 17.15
CA PRO A 85 -38.67 11.40 17.83
C PRO A 85 -37.16 11.23 17.63
N ILE A 86 -36.66 11.56 16.44
CA ILE A 86 -35.23 11.52 16.10
C ILE A 86 -34.45 12.57 16.91
N ALA A 87 -34.97 13.81 17.01
CA ALA A 87 -34.35 14.83 17.86
C ALA A 87 -34.29 14.41 19.32
N ARG A 88 -35.37 13.83 19.86
CA ARG A 88 -35.37 13.29 21.24
C ARG A 88 -34.37 12.16 21.44
N LEU A 89 -34.24 11.25 20.45
CA LEU A 89 -33.30 10.15 20.52
C LEU A 89 -31.85 10.66 20.50
N LEU A 90 -31.52 11.56 19.57
CA LEU A 90 -30.17 12.12 19.42
C LEU A 90 -29.80 13.12 20.52
N SER A 91 -30.78 13.69 21.22
CA SER A 91 -30.56 14.57 22.38
C SER A 91 -30.34 13.81 23.69
N ARG A 92 -30.37 12.47 23.67
CA ARG A 92 -30.06 11.66 24.86
C ARG A 92 -28.58 11.83 25.26
N PRO A 93 -28.25 11.60 26.55
CA PRO A 93 -26.89 11.82 27.04
C PRO A 93 -25.84 10.99 26.30
N VAL A 94 -26.15 9.74 25.92
CA VAL A 94 -25.18 8.84 25.26
C VAL A 94 -24.82 9.32 23.84
N PRO A 95 -25.77 9.56 22.90
CA PRO A 95 -25.43 10.11 21.58
C PRO A 95 -24.72 11.47 21.64
N VAL A 96 -25.14 12.34 22.56
CA VAL A 96 -24.48 13.64 22.76
C VAL A 96 -23.04 13.45 23.24
N PHE A 97 -22.80 12.54 24.18
CA PHE A 97 -21.47 12.22 24.66
C PHE A 97 -20.59 11.62 23.55
N LEU A 98 -21.09 10.64 22.80
CA LEU A 98 -20.39 10.07 21.65
C LEU A 98 -20.05 11.14 20.59
N GLY A 99 -20.97 12.07 20.34
CA GLY A 99 -20.72 13.21 19.47
C GLY A 99 -19.57 14.09 19.96
N ARG A 100 -19.44 14.32 21.27
CA ARG A 100 -18.35 15.11 21.86
C ARG A 100 -16.99 14.46 21.72
N VAL A 101 -16.91 13.14 21.85
CA VAL A 101 -15.64 12.38 21.76
C VAL A 101 -15.34 11.87 20.36
N SER A 102 -16.26 12.05 19.40
CA SER A 102 -16.17 11.51 18.04
C SER A 102 -14.86 11.86 17.31
N TYR A 103 -14.36 13.09 17.49
CA TYR A 103 -13.08 13.49 16.92
C TYR A 103 -11.91 12.75 17.56
N GLY A 104 -11.91 12.60 18.89
CA GLY A 104 -10.91 11.79 19.59
C GLY A 104 -10.96 10.33 19.16
N THR A 105 -12.15 9.75 19.01
CA THR A 105 -12.33 8.38 18.50
C THR A 105 -11.73 8.25 17.10
N TYR A 106 -11.98 9.23 16.22
CA TYR A 106 -11.37 9.27 14.90
C TYR A 106 -9.84 9.41 14.93
N LEU A 107 -9.23 10.03 15.95
CA LEU A 107 -7.77 10.02 16.06
C LEU A 107 -7.24 8.67 16.56
N TRP A 108 -7.89 8.08 17.55
CA TRP A 108 -7.44 6.84 18.20
C TRP A 108 -7.75 5.58 17.42
N HIS A 109 -8.77 5.56 16.56
CA HIS A 109 -9.18 4.32 15.88
C HIS A 109 -8.05 3.73 15.03
N TRP A 110 -7.31 4.56 14.27
CA TRP A 110 -6.29 4.04 13.36
C TRP A 110 -5.10 3.40 14.10
N PRO A 111 -4.45 4.07 15.09
CA PRO A 111 -3.43 3.41 15.90
C PRO A 111 -3.92 2.14 16.60
N VAL A 112 -5.15 2.15 17.12
CA VAL A 112 -5.72 0.98 17.81
C VAL A 112 -5.93 -0.18 16.84
N ILE A 113 -6.44 0.07 15.63
CA ILE A 113 -6.59 -0.97 14.59
C ILE A 113 -5.23 -1.60 14.30
N LEU A 114 -4.20 -0.79 14.03
CA LEU A 114 -2.85 -1.28 13.75
C LEU A 114 -2.29 -2.15 14.89
N VAL A 115 -2.47 -1.72 16.14
CA VAL A 115 -2.03 -2.52 17.31
C VAL A 115 -2.82 -3.81 17.43
N LEU A 116 -4.13 -3.79 17.22
CA LEU A 116 -4.96 -5.00 17.33
C LEU A 116 -4.64 -6.00 16.22
N GLU A 117 -4.45 -5.55 14.97
CA GLU A 117 -4.10 -6.41 13.84
C GLU A 117 -2.69 -7.04 13.98
N THR A 118 -1.77 -6.37 14.67
CA THR A 118 -0.42 -6.90 14.91
C THR A 118 -0.37 -7.89 16.07
N VAL A 119 -1.20 -7.71 17.10
CA VAL A 119 -1.14 -8.51 18.34
C VAL A 119 -2.15 -9.67 18.33
N LEU A 120 -3.29 -9.52 17.66
CA LEU A 120 -4.37 -10.50 17.65
C LEU A 120 -4.55 -11.13 16.26
N VAL A 121 -4.63 -12.46 16.23
CA VAL A 121 -5.01 -13.22 15.03
C VAL A 121 -6.48 -13.60 15.16
N VAL A 122 -7.37 -12.66 14.83
CA VAL A 122 -8.83 -12.83 14.91
C VAL A 122 -9.51 -12.26 13.67
N ASP A 123 -10.76 -12.66 13.44
CA ASP A 123 -11.53 -12.20 12.29
C ASP A 123 -11.78 -10.68 12.29
N ALA A 124 -11.87 -10.10 11.10
CA ALA A 124 -12.06 -8.65 10.90
C ALA A 124 -13.25 -8.04 11.68
N PRO A 125 -14.42 -8.69 11.82
CA PRO A 125 -15.53 -8.13 12.62
C PRO A 125 -15.16 -7.99 14.10
N VAL A 126 -14.35 -8.90 14.63
CA VAL A 126 -13.90 -8.86 16.03
C VAL A 126 -12.93 -7.70 16.23
N VAL A 127 -11.98 -7.53 15.30
CA VAL A 127 -11.06 -6.37 15.30
C VAL A 127 -11.83 -5.07 15.21
N ALA A 128 -12.82 -4.96 14.33
CA ALA A 128 -13.63 -3.76 14.15
C ALA A 128 -14.39 -3.37 15.43
N VAL A 129 -15.03 -4.34 16.09
CA VAL A 129 -15.74 -4.11 17.36
C VAL A 129 -14.77 -3.73 18.48
N ALA A 130 -13.66 -4.46 18.61
CA ALA A 130 -12.65 -4.17 19.61
C ALA A 130 -12.04 -2.77 19.41
N ALA A 131 -11.70 -2.42 18.17
CA ALA A 131 -11.16 -1.12 17.81
C ALA A 131 -12.15 0.00 18.12
N ALA A 132 -13.43 -0.17 17.78
CA ALA A 132 -14.47 0.82 18.06
C ALA A 132 -14.62 1.07 19.58
N VAL A 133 -14.61 0.02 20.39
CA VAL A 133 -14.73 0.11 21.85
C VAL A 133 -13.47 0.75 22.46
N LEU A 134 -12.28 0.24 22.13
CA LEU A 134 -11.01 0.71 22.68
C LEU A 134 -10.72 2.16 22.28
N SER A 135 -10.89 2.51 21.01
CA SER A 135 -10.67 3.89 20.53
C SER A 135 -11.63 4.88 21.18
N THR A 136 -12.90 4.51 21.35
CA THR A 136 -13.89 5.36 22.03
C THR A 136 -13.59 5.49 23.52
N ALA A 137 -13.12 4.42 24.17
CA ALA A 137 -12.71 4.48 25.58
C ALA A 137 -11.48 5.37 25.79
N LEU A 138 -10.47 5.25 24.93
CA LEU A 138 -9.28 6.12 24.95
C LEU A 138 -9.64 7.58 24.66
N ALA A 139 -10.52 7.81 23.69
CA ALA A 139 -11.03 9.15 23.39
C ALA A 139 -11.81 9.75 24.57
N ALA A 140 -12.66 8.97 25.23
CA ALA A 140 -13.39 9.41 26.42
C ALA A 140 -12.45 9.72 27.59
N LEU A 141 -11.41 8.90 27.79
CA LEU A 141 -10.41 9.15 28.82
C LEU A 141 -9.60 10.42 28.53
N SER A 142 -9.15 10.59 27.28
CA SER A 142 -8.48 11.82 26.82
C SER A 142 -9.35 13.06 27.02
N TYR A 143 -10.64 12.94 26.69
CA TYR A 143 -11.59 14.03 26.83
C TYR A 143 -11.74 14.48 28.30
N GLU A 144 -11.94 13.55 29.23
CA GLU A 144 -12.14 13.87 30.64
C GLU A 144 -10.85 14.30 31.36
N VAL A 145 -9.70 13.71 31.02
CA VAL A 145 -8.43 13.93 31.73
C VAL A 145 -7.61 15.07 31.17
N LEU A 146 -7.62 15.29 29.84
CA LEU A 146 -6.80 16.29 29.18
C LEU A 146 -7.63 17.46 28.67
N GLU A 147 -8.65 17.18 27.87
CA GLU A 147 -9.37 18.23 27.14
C GLU A 147 -10.27 19.06 28.05
N LEU A 148 -10.99 18.42 28.96
CA LEU A 148 -11.96 19.08 29.83
C LEU A 148 -11.31 20.00 30.88
N PRO A 149 -10.20 19.62 31.56
CA PRO A 149 -9.49 20.53 32.45
C PRO A 149 -8.92 21.75 31.72
N ILE A 150 -8.38 21.55 30.52
CA ILE A 150 -7.86 22.66 29.68
C ILE A 150 -9.00 23.59 29.29
N ARG A 151 -10.11 23.06 28.78
CA ARG A 151 -11.30 23.83 28.35
C ARG A 151 -11.97 24.61 29.47
N ARG A 152 -11.96 24.08 30.71
CA ARG A 152 -12.58 24.72 31.88
C ARG A 152 -11.64 25.68 32.62
N SER A 153 -10.37 25.76 32.25
CA SER A 153 -9.43 26.63 32.94
C SER A 153 -9.66 28.11 32.60
N ALA A 154 -10.07 28.90 33.60
CA ALA A 154 -10.27 30.35 33.47
C ALA A 154 -8.96 31.11 33.11
N GLY A 155 -7.81 30.49 33.39
CA GLY A 155 -6.48 31.05 33.11
C GLY A 155 -6.05 30.94 31.64
N LEU A 156 -6.58 30.00 30.85
CA LEU A 156 -6.29 29.91 29.41
C LEU A 156 -7.36 30.59 28.57
N SER A 157 -8.60 30.70 29.05
CA SER A 157 -9.70 31.38 28.32
C SER A 157 -9.47 32.88 28.12
N ARG A 158 -8.55 33.50 28.87
CA ARG A 158 -8.12 34.90 28.73
C ARG A 158 -7.11 35.15 27.59
N PHE A 159 -6.54 34.10 27.00
CA PHE A 159 -5.50 34.18 25.97
C PHE A 159 -5.95 33.46 24.69
N THR A 160 -7.03 33.94 24.05
CA THR A 160 -7.65 33.27 22.90
C THR A 160 -6.77 33.27 21.64
N TRP A 161 -6.12 34.40 21.31
CA TRP A 161 -5.22 34.47 20.16
C TRP A 161 -3.85 33.85 20.46
N GLN A 162 -3.27 34.08 21.65
CA GLN A 162 -1.95 33.52 21.95
C GLN A 162 -1.96 31.99 22.03
N THR A 163 -3.03 31.36 22.52
CA THR A 163 -3.16 29.89 22.51
C THR A 163 -3.29 29.33 21.09
N ALA A 164 -3.98 30.03 20.19
CA ALA A 164 -4.04 29.66 18.78
C ALA A 164 -2.66 29.79 18.09
N VAL A 165 -1.91 30.86 18.39
CA VAL A 165 -0.54 31.06 17.85
C VAL A 165 0.43 30.02 18.39
N VAL A 166 0.38 29.71 19.69
CA VAL A 166 1.24 28.68 20.30
C VAL A 166 0.86 27.29 19.76
N GLY A 167 -0.43 26.99 19.62
CA GLY A 167 -0.89 25.73 19.02
C GLY A 167 -0.48 25.58 17.55
N LEU A 168 -0.54 26.68 16.78
CA LEU A 168 -0.06 26.71 15.41
C LEU A 168 1.46 26.56 15.34
N ALA A 169 2.20 27.30 16.18
CA ALA A 169 3.65 27.22 16.25
C ALA A 169 4.13 25.82 16.70
N ALA A 170 3.44 25.18 17.65
CA ALA A 170 3.72 23.82 18.07
C ALA A 170 3.39 22.82 16.95
N SER A 171 2.25 22.98 16.27
CA SER A 171 1.88 22.14 15.11
C SER A 171 2.89 22.29 13.97
N VAL A 172 3.35 23.51 13.68
CA VAL A 172 4.37 23.79 12.67
C VAL A 172 5.71 23.22 13.11
N LEU A 173 6.10 23.39 14.37
CA LEU A 173 7.34 22.82 14.90
C LEU A 173 7.33 21.29 14.81
N VAL A 174 6.23 20.63 15.22
CA VAL A 174 6.05 19.19 15.05
C VAL A 174 6.04 18.81 13.57
N ALA A 175 5.37 19.58 12.71
CA ALA A 175 5.38 19.34 11.26
C ALA A 175 6.76 19.54 10.63
N VAL A 176 7.61 20.41 11.15
CA VAL A 176 8.96 20.66 10.61
C VAL A 176 10.00 19.74 11.22
N THR A 177 9.80 19.26 12.45
CA THR A 177 10.76 18.37 13.12
C THR A 177 10.37 16.91 12.97
N VAL A 178 9.13 16.55 13.26
CA VAL A 178 8.68 15.16 13.27
C VAL A 178 8.36 14.66 11.87
N VAL A 179 7.73 15.45 11.00
CA VAL A 179 7.35 14.96 9.66
C VAL A 179 8.56 14.67 8.77
N PRO A 180 9.63 15.48 8.71
CA PRO A 180 10.84 15.11 7.98
C PRO A 180 11.54 13.92 8.61
N LEU A 181 11.53 13.80 9.95
CA LEU A 181 12.08 12.64 10.64
C LEU A 181 11.24 11.37 10.39
N THR A 182 9.92 11.45 10.24
CA THR A 182 9.06 10.30 9.96
C THR A 182 9.00 9.95 8.48
N LEU A 183 9.18 10.92 7.58
CA LEU A 183 9.38 10.70 6.15
C LEU A 183 10.77 10.12 5.87
N ALA A 184 11.80 10.59 6.57
CA ALA A 184 13.10 9.93 6.60
C ALA A 184 13.02 8.55 7.27
N ALA A 185 12.18 8.40 8.31
CA ALA A 185 11.87 7.12 8.94
C ALA A 185 10.78 6.30 8.23
N GLN A 186 10.48 6.59 6.94
CA GLN A 186 10.02 5.53 6.04
C GLN A 186 11.10 4.44 5.87
N ARG A 187 12.35 4.73 6.26
CA ARG A 187 13.30 3.77 6.86
C ARG A 187 12.82 3.42 8.27
N ARG A 188 11.97 2.39 8.39
CA ARG A 188 11.22 2.09 9.63
C ARG A 188 12.16 1.98 10.85
N PRO A 189 11.85 2.60 12.00
CA PRO A 189 12.61 2.36 13.22
C PRO A 189 12.42 0.89 13.65
N VAL A 190 13.55 0.19 13.79
CA VAL A 190 13.78 -1.24 14.10
C VAL A 190 13.00 -1.80 15.30
N LEU A 191 12.34 -0.96 16.10
CA LEU A 191 11.63 -1.37 17.32
C LEU A 191 10.40 -2.26 17.05
N ALA A 192 9.76 -2.18 15.87
CA ALA A 192 8.66 -3.08 15.52
C ALA A 192 9.15 -4.46 15.04
N ALA A 193 10.35 -4.54 14.45
CA ALA A 193 10.91 -5.81 13.95
C ALA A 193 11.33 -6.74 15.10
N ALA A 194 11.71 -6.18 16.25
CA ALA A 194 12.03 -6.94 17.46
C ALA A 194 10.82 -7.68 18.06
N ALA A 195 9.59 -7.24 17.79
CA ALA A 195 8.36 -7.87 18.28
C ALA A 195 7.71 -8.80 17.23
N ALA A 196 7.89 -8.53 15.94
CA ALA A 196 7.32 -9.33 14.85
C ALA A 196 8.22 -10.50 14.40
N GLY A 197 9.50 -10.51 14.80
CA GLY A 197 10.36 -11.67 14.66
C GLY A 197 9.94 -12.78 15.61
N THR A 198 9.02 -13.65 15.16
CA THR A 198 8.90 -14.99 15.73
C THR A 198 10.30 -15.61 15.69
N MET A 199 10.86 -15.72 16.89
CA MET A 199 12.13 -16.32 17.29
C MET A 199 12.75 -17.25 16.23
N ALA A 200 13.45 -16.68 15.25
CA ALA A 200 14.47 -17.43 14.54
C ALA A 200 15.53 -17.74 15.62
N PRO A 201 15.85 -19.01 15.89
CA PRO A 201 16.79 -19.34 16.95
C PRO A 201 18.13 -18.70 16.60
N ARG A 202 18.55 -17.72 17.42
CA ARG A 202 19.90 -17.13 17.47
C ARG A 202 21.03 -18.17 17.36
N ALA A 203 20.73 -19.44 17.64
CA ALA A 203 21.63 -20.58 17.54
C ALA A 203 22.03 -20.97 16.10
N VAL A 204 21.24 -20.68 15.05
CA VAL A 204 21.57 -21.12 13.67
C VAL A 204 22.59 -20.19 13.00
N VAL A 205 22.57 -18.90 13.34
CA VAL A 205 23.52 -17.89 12.83
C VAL A 205 24.93 -18.10 13.42
N ALA A 206 25.04 -18.74 14.60
CA ALA A 206 26.33 -19.02 15.22
C ALA A 206 27.13 -20.14 14.51
N THR A 207 26.50 -20.92 13.62
CA THR A 207 27.13 -22.09 12.97
C THR A 207 27.58 -21.87 11.52
N SER A 208 27.14 -20.82 10.83
CA SER A 208 27.71 -20.43 9.52
C SER A 208 28.86 -19.45 9.73
N GLY A 209 30.01 -20.00 10.11
CA GLY A 209 31.27 -19.27 10.28
C GLY A 209 31.75 -18.57 9.01
N ARG A 210 31.25 -17.35 8.77
CA ARG A 210 31.94 -16.23 8.11
C ARG A 210 31.10 -14.99 8.44
N SER A 211 31.44 -14.30 9.53
CA SER A 211 31.00 -12.91 9.68
C SER A 211 31.67 -12.14 8.55
N ALA A 212 30.96 -11.96 7.42
CA ALA A 212 31.43 -11.06 6.39
C ALA A 212 31.60 -9.69 7.06
N ARG A 213 32.82 -9.16 7.06
CA ARG A 213 33.08 -7.82 7.57
C ARG A 213 32.46 -6.86 6.56
N LEU A 214 31.67 -5.91 7.03
CA LEU A 214 31.28 -4.79 6.19
C LEU A 214 32.53 -4.00 5.81
N PRO A 215 32.59 -3.45 4.58
CA PRO A 215 33.56 -2.42 4.24
C PRO A 215 33.49 -1.26 5.24
N ASP A 216 34.64 -0.65 5.54
CA ASP A 216 34.70 0.47 6.49
C ASP A 216 34.09 1.77 5.92
N ASP A 217 33.84 1.82 4.60
CA ASP A 217 33.45 2.99 3.80
C ASP A 217 32.20 2.79 2.94
N VAL A 218 31.20 2.05 3.42
CA VAL A 218 29.93 1.86 2.69
C VAL A 218 29.17 3.19 2.53
N ASP A 219 28.91 3.57 1.28
CA ASP A 219 28.01 4.67 0.94
C ASP A 219 26.55 4.19 0.97
N TRP A 220 25.89 4.41 2.11
CA TRP A 220 24.49 4.01 2.31
C TRP A 220 23.49 4.80 1.48
N GLU A 221 23.86 5.99 0.99
CA GLU A 221 23.01 6.74 0.07
C GLU A 221 23.05 6.09 -1.31
N ALA A 222 24.25 5.75 -1.79
CA ALA A 222 24.41 5.00 -3.04
C ALA A 222 23.75 3.62 -2.99
N VAL A 223 23.87 2.88 -1.88
CA VAL A 223 23.18 1.58 -1.70
C VAL A 223 21.65 1.74 -1.75
N GLY A 224 21.10 2.79 -1.14
CA GLY A 224 19.66 3.04 -1.17
C GLY A 224 19.12 3.48 -2.53
N ASP A 225 19.95 4.15 -3.32
CA ASP A 225 19.60 4.63 -4.67
C ASP A 225 19.86 3.58 -5.76
N ASP A 226 20.60 2.50 -5.47
CA ASP A 226 20.83 1.40 -6.40
C ASP A 226 19.62 0.45 -6.51
N VAL A 227 18.61 0.93 -7.23
CA VAL A 227 17.38 0.18 -7.50
C VAL A 227 17.38 -0.50 -8.88
N GLY A 228 18.51 -0.44 -9.60
CA GLY A 228 18.65 -0.92 -10.97
C GLY A 228 17.95 -0.06 -12.03
N ALA A 229 18.21 -0.35 -13.30
CA ALA A 229 17.71 0.43 -14.43
C ALA A 229 16.32 -0.03 -14.90
N GLN A 230 15.38 0.90 -15.05
CA GLN A 230 14.14 0.65 -15.80
C GLN A 230 14.35 0.96 -17.28
N ARG A 231 13.95 0.03 -18.14
CA ARG A 231 13.88 0.25 -19.57
C ARG A 231 12.75 -0.58 -20.15
N TRP A 232 11.90 0.07 -20.94
CA TRP A 232 10.79 -0.55 -21.64
C TRP A 232 10.52 0.24 -22.92
N CYS A 233 9.73 -0.33 -23.81
CA CYS A 233 9.34 0.31 -25.04
C CYS A 233 7.90 0.01 -25.39
N PRO A 234 7.20 0.93 -26.09
CA PRO A 234 5.94 0.63 -26.72
C PRO A 234 6.17 -0.29 -27.93
N PRO A 235 5.17 -1.08 -28.36
CA PRO A 235 5.35 -2.05 -29.45
C PRO A 235 5.64 -1.38 -30.79
N GLU A 236 5.34 -0.09 -30.96
CA GLU A 236 5.62 0.69 -32.16
C GLU A 236 7.13 0.98 -32.32
N GLU A 237 7.87 1.10 -31.21
CA GLU A 237 9.27 1.54 -31.16
C GLU A 237 10.16 0.55 -30.40
N VAL A 238 10.23 -0.69 -30.89
CA VAL A 238 10.92 -1.80 -30.22
C VAL A 238 12.43 -1.57 -29.99
N ALA A 239 13.04 -0.67 -30.75
CA ALA A 239 14.43 -0.25 -30.54
C ALA A 239 14.67 0.37 -29.14
N GLY A 240 13.63 0.95 -28.53
CA GLY A 240 13.71 1.48 -27.16
C GLY A 240 13.92 0.40 -26.11
N CYS A 241 13.54 -0.86 -26.38
CA CYS A 241 13.75 -1.97 -25.44
C CYS A 241 15.20 -2.46 -25.46
N LEU A 242 15.93 -2.26 -26.56
CA LEU A 242 17.29 -2.76 -26.72
C LEU A 242 18.25 -2.06 -25.77
N VAL A 243 19.00 -2.85 -25.00
CA VAL A 243 20.04 -2.41 -24.05
C VAL A 243 21.41 -2.59 -24.69
N ARG A 244 21.68 -3.77 -25.25
CA ARG A 244 22.97 -4.15 -25.84
C ARG A 244 22.73 -5.00 -27.09
N ARG A 245 23.54 -4.80 -28.13
CA ARG A 245 23.65 -5.74 -29.26
C ARG A 245 24.91 -6.56 -29.10
N GLY A 246 24.76 -7.87 -29.18
CA GLY A 246 25.85 -8.84 -29.28
C GLY A 246 25.67 -9.75 -30.49
N SER A 247 26.55 -10.72 -30.66
CA SER A 247 26.44 -11.73 -31.71
C SER A 247 25.75 -13.03 -31.27
N GLY A 248 25.59 -13.22 -29.95
CA GLY A 248 24.92 -14.37 -29.34
C GLY A 248 23.39 -14.24 -29.29
N PRO A 249 22.72 -15.19 -28.60
CA PRO A 249 21.27 -15.24 -28.48
C PRO A 249 20.66 -13.94 -27.96
N HIS A 250 19.44 -13.63 -28.40
CA HIS A 250 18.69 -12.48 -27.95
C HIS A 250 17.84 -12.82 -26.72
N VAL A 251 18.22 -12.25 -25.58
CA VAL A 251 17.50 -12.35 -24.31
C VAL A 251 16.64 -11.11 -24.10
N LEU A 252 15.35 -11.30 -23.88
CA LEU A 252 14.41 -10.26 -23.48
C LEU A 252 14.00 -10.48 -22.03
N VAL A 253 14.27 -9.52 -21.14
CA VAL A 253 13.81 -9.55 -19.75
C VAL A 253 12.53 -8.73 -19.61
N VAL A 254 11.50 -9.33 -19.05
CA VAL A 254 10.17 -8.73 -18.89
C VAL A 254 9.74 -8.85 -17.43
N GLY A 255 9.35 -7.74 -16.81
CA GLY A 255 8.94 -7.80 -15.41
C GLY A 255 8.70 -6.46 -14.73
N ASP A 256 8.72 -6.51 -13.40
CA ASP A 256 8.47 -5.38 -12.51
C ASP A 256 9.74 -4.90 -11.77
N SER A 257 9.63 -4.46 -10.52
CA SER A 257 10.76 -4.02 -9.71
C SER A 257 11.75 -5.16 -9.40
N GLN A 258 11.30 -6.42 -9.33
CA GLN A 258 12.23 -7.55 -9.15
C GLN A 258 13.07 -7.77 -10.41
N ALA A 259 12.51 -7.56 -11.59
CA ALA A 259 13.27 -7.56 -12.84
C ALA A 259 14.27 -6.39 -12.90
N GLN A 260 13.86 -5.23 -12.40
CA GLN A 260 14.69 -4.03 -12.32
C GLN A 260 15.94 -4.26 -11.46
N MET A 261 15.80 -4.91 -10.31
CA MET A 261 16.93 -5.30 -9.45
C MET A 261 17.93 -6.19 -10.19
N LEU A 262 17.45 -7.09 -11.04
CA LEU A 262 18.30 -7.98 -11.84
C LEU A 262 18.87 -7.34 -13.12
N ALA A 263 18.52 -6.09 -13.43
CA ALA A 263 18.93 -5.45 -14.68
C ALA A 263 20.46 -5.40 -14.82
N GLY A 264 21.18 -5.06 -13.75
CA GLY A 264 22.65 -5.05 -13.73
C GLY A 264 23.26 -6.42 -14.02
N MET A 265 22.73 -7.47 -13.39
CA MET A 265 23.14 -8.86 -13.63
C MET A 265 22.96 -9.25 -15.10
N PHE A 266 21.79 -8.99 -15.70
CA PHE A 266 21.55 -9.32 -17.10
C PHE A 266 22.42 -8.50 -18.05
N THR A 267 22.70 -7.23 -17.74
CA THR A 267 23.63 -6.41 -18.51
C THR A 267 25.05 -6.97 -18.47
N ALA A 268 25.55 -7.36 -17.30
CA ALA A 268 26.86 -8.00 -17.15
C ALA A 268 26.93 -9.33 -17.90
N MET A 269 25.93 -10.20 -17.74
CA MET A 269 25.84 -11.47 -18.49
C MET A 269 25.82 -11.26 -20.00
N ALA A 270 25.13 -10.22 -20.48
CA ALA A 270 25.09 -9.91 -21.90
C ALA A 270 26.44 -9.42 -22.42
N GLU A 271 27.26 -8.79 -21.59
CA GLU A 271 28.63 -8.43 -21.92
C GLU A 271 29.54 -9.66 -21.95
N ASP A 272 29.52 -10.47 -20.90
CA ASP A 272 30.41 -11.64 -20.71
C ASP A 272 30.17 -12.74 -21.75
N HIS A 273 28.91 -12.91 -22.19
CA HIS A 273 28.50 -13.95 -23.13
C HIS A 273 28.12 -13.41 -24.51
N ASP A 274 28.39 -12.13 -24.76
CA ASP A 274 28.08 -11.42 -25.99
C ASP A 274 26.61 -11.59 -26.46
N LEU A 275 25.67 -11.52 -25.53
CA LEU A 275 24.24 -11.63 -25.82
C LEU A 275 23.69 -10.33 -26.40
N THR A 276 22.65 -10.45 -27.23
CA THR A 276 21.76 -9.33 -27.49
C THR A 276 20.77 -9.24 -26.33
N LEU A 277 20.61 -8.06 -25.73
CA LEU A 277 19.79 -7.86 -24.54
C LEU A 277 18.75 -6.77 -24.76
N SER A 278 17.51 -7.09 -24.46
CA SER A 278 16.39 -6.14 -24.41
C SER A 278 15.67 -6.21 -23.07
N PHE A 279 15.12 -5.07 -22.64
CA PHE A 279 14.29 -4.97 -21.44
C PHE A 279 12.89 -4.45 -21.77
N ASN A 280 11.90 -5.07 -21.15
CA ASN A 280 10.58 -4.51 -20.91
C ASN A 280 10.26 -4.58 -19.41
N ILE A 281 11.02 -3.79 -18.65
CA ILE A 281 11.04 -3.73 -17.20
C ILE A 281 10.37 -2.43 -16.76
N LEU A 282 9.32 -2.55 -15.94
CA LEU A 282 8.56 -1.41 -15.46
C LEU A 282 8.06 -1.69 -14.03
N ALA A 283 8.61 -1.00 -13.03
CA ALA A 283 8.25 -1.28 -11.64
C ALA A 283 6.74 -1.19 -11.38
N GLY A 284 6.26 -2.14 -10.59
CA GLY A 284 4.83 -2.28 -10.27
C GLY A 284 3.99 -2.97 -11.35
N CYS A 285 4.52 -3.17 -12.57
CA CYS A 285 3.77 -3.78 -13.67
C CYS A 285 4.06 -5.28 -13.79
N MET A 286 3.07 -6.10 -13.40
CA MET A 286 3.08 -7.54 -13.61
C MET A 286 3.37 -7.88 -15.07
N TRP A 287 4.13 -8.95 -15.31
CA TRP A 287 4.40 -9.43 -16.66
C TRP A 287 3.19 -10.12 -17.28
N GLN A 288 2.29 -10.70 -16.47
CA GLN A 288 1.04 -11.27 -16.95
C GLN A 288 0.15 -10.18 -17.52
N GLU A 289 -0.17 -10.29 -18.81
CA GLU A 289 -0.85 -9.23 -19.56
C GLU A 289 -2.23 -8.92 -18.97
N ALA A 290 -2.98 -9.97 -18.64
CA ALA A 290 -4.37 -9.87 -18.22
C ALA A 290 -4.57 -9.42 -16.76
N LEU A 291 -3.51 -9.13 -16.02
CA LEU A 291 -3.59 -8.65 -14.64
C LEU A 291 -3.40 -7.13 -14.53
N LEU A 292 -4.08 -6.55 -13.55
CA LEU A 292 -4.01 -5.15 -13.17
C LEU A 292 -3.87 -5.03 -11.65
N ASN A 293 -3.04 -4.08 -11.22
CA ASN A 293 -3.04 -3.61 -9.84
C ASN A 293 -4.04 -2.45 -9.74
N THR A 294 -5.20 -2.68 -9.10
CA THR A 294 -6.30 -1.73 -8.99
C THR A 294 -6.01 -0.59 -8.02
N GLU A 295 -5.10 -0.79 -7.06
CA GLU A 295 -4.68 0.21 -6.09
C GLU A 295 -3.54 1.11 -6.62
N ALA A 296 -2.94 0.76 -7.75
CA ALA A 296 -1.96 1.62 -8.40
C ALA A 296 -2.62 2.92 -8.88
N SER A 297 -1.85 4.02 -8.95
CA SER A 297 -2.37 5.28 -9.48
C SER A 297 -2.85 5.13 -10.93
N ILE A 298 -3.81 5.94 -11.37
CA ILE A 298 -4.34 5.89 -12.75
C ILE A 298 -3.21 5.98 -13.78
N ASP A 299 -2.24 6.89 -13.57
CA ASP A 299 -1.06 7.02 -14.43
C ASP A 299 -0.22 5.73 -14.46
N SER A 300 0.02 5.13 -13.30
CA SER A 300 0.73 3.84 -13.20
C SER A 300 -0.02 2.73 -13.93
N GLN A 301 -1.35 2.66 -13.79
CA GLN A 301 -2.18 1.68 -14.49
C GLN A 301 -2.13 1.87 -16.01
N GLU A 302 -2.18 3.12 -16.50
CA GLU A 302 -2.04 3.45 -17.92
C GLU A 302 -0.66 3.07 -18.46
N ARG A 303 0.42 3.36 -17.73
CA ARG A 303 1.78 2.95 -18.10
C ARG A 303 1.91 1.43 -18.20
N CYS A 304 1.43 0.68 -17.20
CA CYS A 304 1.43 -0.78 -17.26
C CYS A 304 0.59 -1.30 -18.44
N THR A 305 -0.53 -0.65 -18.73
CA THR A 305 -1.39 -1.02 -19.87
C THR A 305 -0.64 -0.85 -21.19
N LYS A 306 0.04 0.28 -21.41
CA LYS A 306 0.85 0.53 -22.61
C LYS A 306 2.03 -0.46 -22.75
N ALA A 307 2.62 -0.87 -21.63
CA ALA A 307 3.76 -1.79 -21.62
C ALA A 307 3.40 -3.28 -21.72
N ARG A 308 2.13 -3.66 -21.50
CA ARG A 308 1.70 -5.06 -21.43
C ARG A 308 0.61 -5.43 -22.43
N VAL A 309 -0.43 -4.62 -22.57
CA VAL A 309 -1.65 -5.02 -23.31
C VAL A 309 -1.42 -5.04 -24.82
N GLY A 310 -1.54 -6.23 -25.39
CA GLY A 310 -1.17 -6.63 -26.74
C GLY A 310 0.31 -6.37 -27.06
N TRP A 311 1.15 -6.18 -26.05
CA TRP A 311 2.57 -5.88 -26.25
C TRP A 311 3.29 -7.12 -26.80
N TYR A 312 3.03 -8.31 -26.23
CA TYR A 312 3.69 -9.55 -26.66
C TYR A 312 3.45 -9.84 -28.14
N GLU A 313 2.20 -9.81 -28.58
CA GLU A 313 1.82 -10.09 -29.99
C GLU A 313 2.42 -9.09 -30.98
N ARG A 314 2.55 -7.81 -30.60
CA ARG A 314 3.04 -6.75 -31.50
C ARG A 314 4.55 -6.55 -31.44
N ALA A 315 5.17 -6.75 -30.30
CA ALA A 315 6.58 -6.46 -30.07
C ALA A 315 7.47 -7.69 -30.27
N LEU A 316 7.07 -8.88 -29.83
CA LEU A 316 7.93 -10.07 -29.91
C LEU A 316 8.32 -10.41 -31.36
N PRO A 317 7.42 -10.40 -32.37
CA PRO A 317 7.82 -10.68 -33.76
C PRO A 317 8.79 -9.67 -34.35
N ARG A 318 8.87 -8.45 -33.79
CA ARG A 318 9.76 -7.39 -34.24
C ARG A 318 11.08 -7.37 -33.48
N LEU A 319 11.06 -7.80 -32.22
CA LEU A 319 12.24 -7.98 -31.40
C LEU A 319 12.98 -9.27 -31.75
N ASP A 320 12.24 -10.32 -32.08
CA ASP A 320 12.73 -11.67 -32.40
C ASP A 320 13.67 -12.28 -31.33
N PRO A 321 13.27 -12.31 -30.03
CA PRO A 321 14.13 -12.87 -28.99
C PRO A 321 14.17 -14.40 -29.06
N ASP A 322 15.30 -15.01 -28.68
CA ASP A 322 15.42 -16.45 -28.48
C ASP A 322 14.79 -16.89 -27.15
N VAL A 323 14.95 -16.06 -26.12
CA VAL A 323 14.49 -16.32 -24.74
C VAL A 323 13.81 -15.10 -24.15
N VAL A 324 12.61 -15.29 -23.60
CA VAL A 324 11.91 -14.31 -22.76
C VAL A 324 12.05 -14.73 -21.30
N VAL A 325 12.76 -13.91 -20.51
CA VAL A 325 12.92 -14.10 -19.07
C VAL A 325 11.84 -13.30 -18.36
N LEU A 326 10.98 -14.00 -17.63
CA LEU A 326 9.84 -13.44 -16.91
C LEU A 326 10.18 -13.38 -15.42
N VAL A 327 10.30 -12.16 -14.89
CA VAL A 327 10.67 -11.92 -13.50
C VAL A 327 9.61 -11.02 -12.86
N GLY A 328 9.14 -11.36 -11.67
CA GLY A 328 8.17 -10.51 -11.00
C GLY A 328 8.11 -10.77 -9.51
N ARG A 329 7.65 -9.77 -8.76
CA ARG A 329 7.25 -9.96 -7.37
C ARG A 329 6.05 -10.93 -7.32
N PRO A 330 6.10 -11.99 -6.49
CA PRO A 330 4.93 -12.82 -6.21
C PRO A 330 3.79 -11.98 -5.63
N ARG A 331 2.58 -12.14 -6.18
CA ARG A 331 1.36 -11.41 -5.77
C ARG A 331 0.22 -12.36 -5.45
N ASP A 332 0.56 -13.46 -4.81
CA ASP A 332 -0.27 -14.64 -4.55
C ASP A 332 -0.68 -14.79 -3.08
N ASP A 333 -0.12 -13.99 -2.17
CA ASP A 333 -0.63 -13.91 -0.79
C ASP A 333 -2.03 -13.29 -0.78
N VAL A 334 -3.01 -14.13 -0.46
CA VAL A 334 -4.44 -13.76 -0.37
C VAL A 334 -4.72 -12.66 0.66
N ARG A 335 -3.89 -12.51 1.69
CA ARG A 335 -4.09 -11.45 2.70
C ARG A 335 -3.73 -10.07 2.17
N THR A 336 -2.74 -10.02 1.28
CA THR A 336 -2.16 -8.79 0.78
C THR A 336 -2.74 -8.39 -0.58
N TRP A 337 -3.00 -9.36 -1.45
CA TRP A 337 -3.26 -9.09 -2.87
C TRP A 337 -4.71 -9.32 -3.31
N THR A 338 -5.58 -9.87 -2.45
CA THR A 338 -7.01 -10.00 -2.75
C THR A 338 -7.66 -8.63 -2.88
N GLY A 339 -8.36 -8.39 -3.99
CA GLY A 339 -8.97 -7.09 -4.31
C GLY A 339 -7.99 -6.07 -4.92
N VAL A 340 -6.68 -6.25 -4.72
CA VAL A 340 -5.61 -5.42 -5.30
C VAL A 340 -5.22 -5.91 -6.69
N VAL A 341 -5.04 -7.21 -6.86
CA VAL A 341 -4.77 -7.82 -8.17
C VAL A 341 -6.07 -8.36 -8.73
N GLN A 342 -6.45 -7.87 -9.90
CA GLN A 342 -7.67 -8.26 -10.58
C GLN A 342 -7.43 -8.52 -12.07
N ARG A 343 -8.36 -9.25 -12.68
CA ARG A 343 -8.41 -9.44 -14.13
C ARG A 343 -8.77 -8.13 -14.81
N ARG A 344 -8.11 -7.82 -15.93
CA ARG A 344 -8.41 -6.64 -16.75
C ARG A 344 -9.77 -6.68 -17.44
N ASP A 345 -10.28 -7.88 -17.68
CA ASP A 345 -11.62 -8.09 -18.26
C ASP A 345 -12.76 -7.85 -17.25
N GLY A 346 -12.42 -7.53 -15.99
CA GLY A 346 -13.39 -7.25 -14.94
C GLY A 346 -14.08 -8.49 -14.36
N ARG A 347 -13.66 -9.70 -14.72
CA ARG A 347 -14.16 -10.93 -14.08
C ARG A 347 -13.75 -10.97 -12.62
N ASP A 348 -14.75 -11.11 -11.75
CA ASP A 348 -14.54 -11.37 -10.33
C ASP A 348 -14.26 -12.87 -10.12
N GLN A 349 -13.08 -13.18 -9.61
CA GLN A 349 -12.63 -14.56 -9.38
C GLN A 349 -11.56 -14.60 -8.29
N PRO A 350 -11.35 -15.75 -7.62
CA PRO A 350 -10.31 -15.89 -6.61
C PRO A 350 -8.92 -15.52 -7.16
N LEU A 351 -8.10 -14.86 -6.34
CA LEU A 351 -6.75 -14.40 -6.71
C LEU A 351 -5.91 -15.50 -7.35
N ALA A 352 -5.86 -16.68 -6.72
CA ALA A 352 -5.13 -17.84 -7.22
C ALA A 352 -5.57 -18.25 -8.64
N GLN A 353 -6.87 -18.20 -8.92
CA GLN A 353 -7.42 -18.51 -10.23
C GLN A 353 -7.08 -17.42 -11.25
N ALA A 354 -7.20 -16.14 -10.88
CA ALA A 354 -6.81 -15.02 -11.73
C ALA A 354 -5.33 -15.10 -12.14
N MET A 355 -4.44 -15.39 -11.19
CA MET A 355 -3.00 -15.53 -11.45
C MET A 355 -2.69 -16.72 -12.34
N LEU A 356 -3.27 -17.89 -12.07
CA LEU A 356 -3.06 -19.09 -12.87
C LEU A 356 -3.52 -18.89 -14.32
N GLU A 357 -4.74 -18.38 -14.52
CA GLU A 357 -5.29 -18.11 -15.86
C GLU A 357 -4.44 -17.08 -16.61
N ALA A 358 -4.10 -15.95 -15.98
CA ALA A 358 -3.31 -14.91 -16.63
C ALA A 358 -1.89 -15.37 -16.98
N THR A 359 -1.29 -16.20 -16.12
CA THR A 359 0.03 -16.82 -16.36
C THR A 359 -0.04 -17.74 -17.58
N ARG A 360 -1.04 -18.63 -17.64
CA ARG A 360 -1.24 -19.55 -18.77
C ARG A 360 -1.54 -18.83 -20.07
N GLU A 361 -2.44 -17.85 -20.06
CA GLU A 361 -2.79 -17.05 -21.24
C GLU A 361 -1.56 -16.34 -21.80
N THR A 362 -0.78 -15.65 -20.94
CA THR A 362 0.42 -14.92 -21.37
C THR A 362 1.48 -15.87 -21.91
N LEU A 363 1.73 -17.01 -21.24
CA LEU A 363 2.69 -18.00 -21.70
C LEU A 363 2.28 -18.66 -23.02
N ALA A 364 0.98 -18.93 -23.22
CA ALA A 364 0.46 -19.46 -24.48
C ALA A 364 0.70 -18.47 -25.64
N THR A 365 0.51 -17.18 -25.40
CA THR A 365 0.84 -16.13 -26.38
C THR A 365 2.33 -16.13 -26.72
N ILE A 366 3.21 -16.20 -25.72
CA ILE A 366 4.67 -16.22 -25.94
C ILE A 366 5.09 -17.48 -26.70
N ASP A 367 4.60 -18.66 -26.29
CA ASP A 367 4.92 -19.95 -26.90
C ASP A 367 4.48 -20.02 -28.37
N ALA A 368 3.29 -19.49 -28.68
CA ALA A 368 2.77 -19.42 -30.05
C ALA A 368 3.63 -18.54 -30.98
N LEU A 369 4.38 -17.58 -30.43
CA LEU A 369 5.25 -16.68 -31.18
C LEU A 369 6.67 -17.23 -31.35
N GLY A 370 7.02 -18.34 -30.69
CA GLY A 370 8.28 -19.05 -30.89
C GLY A 370 9.38 -18.97 -29.80
N PRO A 371 9.57 -17.88 -29.03
CA PRO A 371 10.64 -17.82 -28.03
C PRO A 371 10.45 -18.84 -26.90
N ARG A 372 11.57 -19.24 -26.27
CA ARG A 372 11.54 -20.00 -25.01
C ARG A 372 11.21 -19.06 -23.85
N SER A 373 10.49 -19.54 -22.85
CA SER A 373 10.19 -18.77 -21.64
C SER A 373 11.00 -19.28 -20.46
N LEU A 374 11.67 -18.39 -19.73
CA LEU A 374 12.33 -18.67 -18.46
C LEU A 374 11.60 -17.91 -17.34
N LEU A 375 10.93 -18.64 -16.45
CA LEU A 375 10.22 -18.09 -15.30
C LEU A 375 11.15 -18.08 -14.09
N VAL A 376 11.43 -16.90 -13.55
CA VAL A 376 12.20 -16.78 -12.30
C VAL A 376 11.27 -16.98 -11.12
N GLU A 377 11.58 -17.99 -10.29
CA GLU A 377 10.86 -18.32 -9.07
C GLU A 377 11.00 -17.22 -8.01
N ARG A 378 10.15 -17.26 -6.97
CA ARG A 378 10.17 -16.29 -5.87
C ARG A 378 11.58 -16.15 -5.29
N MET A 379 12.10 -14.93 -5.37
CA MET A 379 13.35 -14.55 -4.70
C MET A 379 13.11 -14.21 -3.21
N VAL A 380 14.14 -14.38 -2.38
CA VAL A 380 14.14 -13.95 -0.98
C VAL A 380 13.88 -12.45 -0.92
N MET A 381 12.77 -12.07 -0.27
CA MET A 381 12.37 -10.68 -0.14
C MET A 381 11.68 -10.49 1.22
N PRO A 382 12.37 -9.98 2.24
CA PRO A 382 11.77 -9.68 3.53
C PRO A 382 10.77 -8.51 3.40
N GLU A 383 9.48 -8.74 3.64
CA GLU A 383 8.46 -7.69 3.47
C GLU A 383 8.40 -6.66 4.62
N THR A 384 8.97 -7.01 5.77
CA THR A 384 8.87 -6.20 7.01
C THR A 384 10.22 -5.74 7.55
N PHE A 385 11.31 -6.12 6.87
CA PHE A 385 12.68 -5.91 7.33
C PHE A 385 13.54 -5.49 6.14
N ASP A 386 14.28 -4.39 6.29
CA ASP A 386 15.23 -3.91 5.30
C ASP A 386 16.65 -4.23 5.81
N PRO A 387 17.39 -5.13 5.13
CA PRO A 387 18.75 -5.47 5.55
C PRO A 387 19.73 -4.29 5.48
N ALA A 388 19.57 -3.37 4.53
CA ALA A 388 20.45 -2.21 4.40
C ALA A 388 20.31 -1.26 5.59
N ASP A 389 19.07 -0.97 6.00
CA ASP A 389 18.78 -0.17 7.21
C ASP A 389 19.36 -0.83 8.49
N CYS A 390 19.27 -2.16 8.58
CA CYS A 390 19.84 -2.90 9.70
C CYS A 390 21.37 -2.83 9.73
N LEU A 391 22.03 -2.99 8.57
CA LEU A 391 23.48 -2.93 8.46
C LEU A 391 24.01 -1.54 8.80
N ALA A 392 23.34 -0.48 8.34
CA ALA A 392 23.68 0.91 8.64
C ALA A 392 23.63 1.21 10.16
N THR A 393 22.81 0.47 10.91
CA THR A 393 22.64 0.66 12.36
C THR A 393 23.62 -0.18 13.20
N THR A 394 23.76 -1.46 12.87
CA THR A 394 24.47 -2.43 13.73
C THR A 394 25.91 -2.70 13.29
N GLY A 395 26.21 -2.50 12.00
CA GLY A 395 27.49 -2.87 11.40
C GLY A 395 27.79 -4.37 11.44
N LYS A 396 26.80 -5.22 11.73
CA LYS A 396 26.98 -6.68 11.89
C LYS A 396 26.08 -7.45 10.93
N ALA A 397 26.66 -7.99 9.87
CA ALA A 397 25.93 -8.76 8.86
C ALA A 397 25.12 -9.92 9.45
N ALA A 398 25.64 -10.60 10.47
CA ALA A 398 24.97 -11.70 11.15
C ALA A 398 23.65 -11.29 11.83
N ASP A 399 23.56 -10.07 12.36
CA ASP A 399 22.36 -9.56 13.02
C ASP A 399 21.29 -9.13 12.01
N CYS A 400 21.68 -8.95 10.74
CA CYS A 400 20.83 -8.50 9.65
C CYS A 400 20.49 -9.60 8.63
N ALA A 401 20.83 -10.85 8.95
CA ALA A 401 20.57 -11.99 8.10
C ALA A 401 19.08 -12.38 8.14
N VAL A 402 18.52 -12.70 6.98
CA VAL A 402 17.08 -13.02 6.81
C VAL A 402 16.87 -14.50 6.54
N PRO A 403 15.82 -15.13 7.07
CA PRO A 403 15.53 -16.53 6.75
C PRO A 403 15.19 -16.66 5.26
N VAL A 404 15.73 -17.69 4.61
CA VAL A 404 15.31 -18.05 3.26
C VAL A 404 13.91 -18.68 3.37
N PRO A 405 12.91 -18.21 2.61
CA PRO A 405 11.57 -18.78 2.65
C PRO A 405 11.60 -20.28 2.31
N THR A 406 11.06 -21.11 3.19
CA THR A 406 11.00 -22.57 3.00
C THR A 406 9.65 -23.04 2.45
N ASP A 407 8.65 -22.17 2.44
CA ASP A 407 7.38 -22.39 1.76
C ASP A 407 7.54 -22.19 0.25
N VAL A 408 6.68 -22.85 -0.53
CA VAL A 408 6.63 -22.64 -1.98
C VAL A 408 5.52 -21.62 -2.24
N ALA A 409 5.84 -20.52 -2.93
CA ALA A 409 4.81 -19.57 -3.30
C ALA A 409 3.83 -20.24 -4.26
N PRO A 410 2.51 -20.03 -4.15
CA PRO A 410 1.55 -20.56 -5.12
C PRO A 410 1.94 -20.32 -6.59
N SER A 411 2.53 -19.16 -6.87
CA SER A 411 3.07 -18.75 -8.18
C SER A 411 4.20 -19.67 -8.67
N ASP A 412 5.13 -20.08 -7.82
CA ASP A 412 6.19 -21.04 -8.17
C ASP A 412 5.58 -22.38 -8.61
N GLY A 413 4.52 -22.82 -7.92
CA GLY A 413 3.76 -24.02 -8.30
C GLY A 413 3.14 -23.92 -9.71
N TYR A 414 2.66 -22.74 -10.09
CA TYR A 414 2.14 -22.51 -11.45
C TYR A 414 3.27 -22.55 -12.49
N TYR A 415 4.45 -22.02 -12.16
CA TYR A 415 5.60 -22.00 -13.06
C TYR A 415 6.14 -23.42 -13.31
N LEU A 416 6.28 -24.21 -12.25
CA LEU A 416 6.68 -25.62 -12.34
C LEU A 416 5.66 -26.44 -13.15
N THR A 417 4.36 -26.16 -12.98
CA THR A 417 3.32 -26.80 -13.78
C THR A 417 3.45 -26.44 -15.26
N ALA A 418 3.64 -25.16 -15.59
CA ALA A 418 3.81 -24.72 -16.97
C ALA A 418 5.08 -25.31 -17.63
N ALA A 419 6.18 -25.41 -16.88
CA ALA A 419 7.42 -26.05 -17.35
C ALA A 419 7.25 -27.57 -17.57
N ALA A 420 6.42 -28.24 -16.78
CA ALA A 420 6.09 -29.64 -16.98
C ALA A 420 5.18 -29.86 -18.21
N GLU A 421 4.32 -28.89 -18.54
CA GLU A 421 3.36 -28.95 -19.66
C GLU A 421 3.99 -28.59 -21.01
N SER A 422 5.09 -27.82 -21.06
CA SER A 422 5.75 -27.38 -22.31
C SER A 422 7.27 -27.52 -22.28
N PRO A 423 7.91 -28.11 -23.32
CA PRO A 423 9.37 -28.22 -23.42
C PRO A 423 10.07 -26.88 -23.72
N ARG A 424 9.31 -25.80 -23.92
CA ARG A 424 9.82 -24.44 -24.19
C ARG A 424 9.78 -23.54 -22.96
N VAL A 425 9.18 -24.00 -21.86
CA VAL A 425 9.06 -23.27 -20.60
C VAL A 425 10.02 -23.87 -19.58
N PHE A 426 10.82 -23.02 -18.95
CA PHE A 426 11.81 -23.39 -17.95
C PHE A 426 11.58 -22.55 -16.69
N THR A 427 11.97 -23.07 -15.52
CA THR A 427 12.04 -22.28 -14.28
C THR A 427 13.48 -22.13 -13.81
N ALA A 428 13.77 -21.04 -13.12
CA ALA A 428 15.04 -20.83 -12.43
C ALA A 428 14.81 -20.31 -11.01
N ASN A 429 15.37 -21.03 -10.05
CA ASN A 429 15.47 -20.58 -8.67
C ASN A 429 16.83 -19.90 -8.46
N LEU A 430 16.82 -18.59 -8.27
CA LEU A 430 18.04 -17.80 -8.09
C LEU A 430 18.45 -17.69 -6.61
N ASN A 431 17.61 -18.13 -5.66
CA ASN A 431 17.93 -18.03 -4.22
C ASN A 431 19.24 -18.70 -3.81
N PRO A 432 19.67 -19.86 -4.38
CA PRO A 432 20.97 -20.43 -4.04
C PRO A 432 22.15 -19.53 -4.43
N ALA A 433 22.00 -18.66 -5.43
CA ALA A 433 23.02 -17.70 -5.84
C ALA A 433 23.04 -16.47 -4.91
N PHE A 434 21.86 -15.93 -4.56
CA PHE A 434 21.75 -14.79 -3.64
C PHE A 434 22.03 -15.16 -2.18
N CYS A 435 21.65 -16.37 -1.77
CA CYS A 435 21.67 -16.84 -0.40
C CYS A 435 22.44 -18.17 -0.29
N PRO A 436 23.75 -18.19 -0.60
CA PRO A 436 24.56 -19.41 -0.59
C PRO A 436 24.67 -20.04 0.82
N GLY A 437 24.40 -19.25 1.87
CA GLY A 437 24.42 -19.66 3.27
C GLY A 437 23.10 -20.21 3.83
N ALA A 438 22.16 -20.63 2.97
CA ALA A 438 20.87 -21.20 3.38
C ALA A 438 21.00 -22.16 4.59
N PRO A 439 20.09 -22.13 5.58
CA PRO A 439 18.73 -21.56 5.53
C PRO A 439 18.63 -20.07 5.86
N VAL A 440 19.75 -19.35 5.99
CA VAL A 440 19.77 -17.91 6.25
C VAL A 440 20.51 -17.18 5.14
N CYS A 441 19.94 -16.08 4.65
CA CYS A 441 20.53 -15.19 3.67
C CYS A 441 21.27 -14.04 4.38
N SER A 442 22.56 -13.89 4.09
CA SER A 442 23.37 -12.78 4.59
C SER A 442 23.24 -11.61 3.62
N PRO A 443 22.97 -10.37 4.08
CA PRO A 443 22.97 -9.17 3.23
C PRO A 443 24.38 -8.67 2.89
N VAL A 444 25.40 -9.50 3.15
CA VAL A 444 26.78 -9.27 2.75
C VAL A 444 27.31 -10.56 2.15
N VAL A 445 27.74 -10.51 0.90
CA VAL A 445 28.32 -11.62 0.14
C VAL A 445 29.68 -11.19 -0.38
N ASP A 446 30.72 -11.98 -0.07
CA ASP A 446 32.12 -11.72 -0.45
C ASP A 446 32.66 -10.31 -0.16
N GLY A 447 32.09 -9.63 0.83
CA GLY A 447 32.51 -8.29 1.27
C GLY A 447 31.71 -7.15 0.66
N GLU A 448 30.74 -7.44 -0.20
CA GLU A 448 29.81 -6.46 -0.78
C GLU A 448 28.43 -6.56 -0.11
N VAL A 449 27.77 -5.42 0.03
CA VAL A 449 26.38 -5.35 0.50
C VAL A 449 25.47 -5.71 -0.68
N VAL A 450 24.54 -6.65 -0.48
CA VAL A 450 23.66 -7.21 -1.52
C VAL A 450 22.19 -7.23 -1.13
#